data_AF-A0A7C7SMX9-F1
#
_entry.id   AF-A0A7C7SMX9-F1
#
_cell.length_a   1.000
_cell.length_b   1.000
_cell.length_c   1.000
_cell.angle_alpha   90.00
_cell.angle_beta   90.00
_cell.angle_gamma   90.00
#
_symmetry.space_group_name_H-M   'P 1'
#
loop_
_entity.id
_entity.type
_entity.pdbx_description
1 polymer ?
#
loop_
_entity_poly.entity_id
_entity_poly.type
_entity_poly.pdbx_seq_one_letter_code
_entity_poly.pdbx_strand_id
1 'polypeptide(L)'
;MSRRVVLWAGAWLVSGVSLSAQPLTEQDALQRMRAEYPEVRALRLQVREVEADARLRTLRTNPTVSYTREDAGLTADDFLLVSQELPWRGRRRLLHAVADRQVDVAEAGADASIRAVESDLRLVFTDLLVAQERSSALESGMRELAALASVLVTREAQGEGSRFDRLRVEREVAEVEADLAATQIARDVARTRLASFFRPGTAAATLSAAGSLDQPRALPGTTAAAAVGQRADYRALRLAEARWGAERRA
;
A
#
# COMPACT_ATOMS: atom_id res chain seq x y z
N MET A 1 19.83 -38.36 59.02
CA MET A 1 19.59 -37.06 58.35
C MET A 1 19.58 -37.31 56.84
N SER A 2 18.40 -37.51 56.24
CA SER A 2 18.26 -37.80 54.80
C SER A 2 17.91 -36.53 54.04
N ARG A 3 18.74 -36.15 53.06
CA ARG A 3 18.47 -35.04 52.14
C ARG A 3 17.76 -35.60 50.91
N ARG A 4 16.47 -35.26 50.78
CA ARG A 4 15.67 -35.49 49.56
C ARG A 4 16.00 -34.41 48.54
N VAL A 5 16.57 -34.79 47.40
CA VAL A 5 16.75 -33.93 46.23
C VAL A 5 15.45 -33.97 45.44
N VAL A 6 14.77 -32.83 45.34
CA VAL A 6 13.56 -32.65 44.53
C VAL A 6 14.01 -32.23 43.13
N LEU A 7 13.89 -33.14 42.17
CA LEU A 7 14.05 -32.85 40.74
C LEU A 7 12.81 -32.08 40.26
N TRP A 8 12.97 -30.80 39.98
CA TRP A 8 11.98 -30.00 39.26
C TRP A 8 12.08 -30.31 37.76
N ALA A 9 11.13 -31.10 37.26
CA ALA A 9 10.92 -31.25 35.82
C ALA A 9 10.23 -29.98 35.29
N GLY A 10 11.01 -29.10 34.64
CA GLY A 10 10.49 -27.95 33.91
C GLY A 10 9.78 -28.42 32.64
N ALA A 11 8.46 -28.50 32.67
CA ALA A 11 7.64 -28.67 31.48
C ALA A 11 7.66 -27.37 30.66
N TRP A 12 8.47 -27.33 29.62
CA TRP A 12 8.39 -26.31 28.57
C TRP A 12 7.10 -26.54 27.77
N LEU A 13 6.05 -25.79 28.12
CA LEU A 13 4.88 -25.64 27.27
C LEU A 13 5.30 -24.87 26.01
N VAL A 14 5.52 -25.61 24.92
CA VAL A 14 5.55 -25.05 23.58
C VAL A 14 4.13 -24.58 23.29
N SER A 15 3.87 -23.29 23.55
CA SER A 15 2.66 -22.63 23.06
C SER A 15 2.72 -22.65 21.53
N GLY A 16 1.97 -23.57 20.92
CA GLY A 16 1.68 -23.50 19.50
C GLY A 16 1.02 -22.14 19.23
N VAL A 17 1.73 -21.27 18.53
CA VAL A 17 1.11 -20.08 17.94
C VAL A 17 0.14 -20.62 16.91
N SER A 18 -1.13 -20.72 17.28
CA SER A 18 -2.20 -20.86 16.31
C SER A 18 -2.08 -19.64 15.39
N LEU A 19 -1.56 -19.84 14.18
CA LEU A 19 -1.68 -18.87 13.10
C LEU A 19 -3.17 -18.75 12.79
N SER A 20 -3.87 -17.93 13.56
CA SER A 20 -5.23 -17.56 13.25
C SER A 20 -5.17 -16.72 11.97
N ALA A 21 -5.86 -17.19 10.93
CA ALA A 21 -6.09 -16.39 9.75
C ALA A 21 -6.73 -15.07 10.19
N GLN A 22 -6.15 -13.94 9.80
CA GLN A 22 -6.71 -12.63 10.06
C GLN A 22 -7.62 -12.30 8.87
N PRO A 23 -8.95 -12.49 8.98
CA PRO A 23 -9.87 -12.07 7.93
C PRO A 23 -9.81 -10.55 7.83
N LEU A 24 -9.47 -10.06 6.65
CA LEU A 24 -9.33 -8.64 6.37
C LEU A 24 -10.35 -8.26 5.30
N THR A 25 -11.19 -7.26 5.58
CA THR A 25 -12.05 -6.69 4.54
C THR A 25 -11.26 -5.75 3.64
N GLU A 26 -11.78 -5.42 2.46
CA GLU A 26 -11.16 -4.43 1.55
C GLU A 26 -10.94 -3.09 2.27
N GLN A 27 -11.91 -2.66 3.09
CA GLN A 27 -11.84 -1.40 3.83
C GLN A 27 -10.75 -1.43 4.91
N ASP A 28 -10.66 -2.53 5.65
CA ASP A 28 -9.63 -2.70 6.67
C ASP A 28 -8.23 -2.75 6.04
N ALA A 29 -8.08 -3.40 4.89
CA ALA A 29 -6.83 -3.44 4.13
C ALA A 29 -6.39 -2.04 3.70
N LEU A 30 -7.31 -1.22 3.17
CA LEU A 30 -7.03 0.17 2.80
C LEU A 30 -6.66 1.03 4.00
N GLN A 31 -7.39 0.90 5.13
CA GLN A 31 -7.07 1.63 6.35
C GLN A 31 -5.70 1.25 6.90
N ARG A 32 -5.40 -0.04 6.94
CA ARG A 32 -4.11 -0.56 7.40
C ARG A 32 -2.97 -0.10 6.50
N MET A 33 -3.14 -0.15 5.17
CA MET A 33 -2.17 0.36 4.21
C MET A 33 -1.89 1.86 4.45
N ARG A 34 -2.92 2.69 4.61
CA ARG A 34 -2.75 4.14 4.88
C ARG A 34 -1.98 4.46 6.16
N ALA A 35 -1.98 3.54 7.13
CA ALA A 35 -1.27 3.66 8.39
C ALA A 35 0.15 3.09 8.35
N GLU A 36 0.34 1.93 7.69
CA GLU A 36 1.58 1.16 7.79
C GLU A 36 2.50 1.28 6.56
N TYR A 37 1.95 1.58 5.38
CA TYR A 37 2.70 1.51 4.12
C TYR A 37 3.79 2.60 4.06
N PRO A 38 5.08 2.24 3.89
CA PRO A 38 6.18 3.20 3.90
C PRO A 38 6.08 4.28 2.82
N GLU A 39 5.58 3.95 1.64
CA GLU A 39 5.47 4.89 0.51
C GLU A 39 4.46 6.01 0.79
N VAL A 40 3.30 5.68 1.39
CA VAL A 40 2.30 6.68 1.81
C VAL A 40 2.91 7.66 2.82
N ARG A 41 3.73 7.16 3.75
CA ARG A 41 4.46 8.02 4.69
C ARG A 41 5.47 8.90 3.97
N ALA A 42 6.23 8.37 3.01
CA ALA A 42 7.19 9.14 2.24
C ALA A 42 6.51 10.27 1.44
N LEU A 43 5.39 9.99 0.77
CA LEU A 43 4.60 10.99 0.04
C LEU A 43 4.13 12.14 0.96
N ARG A 44 3.64 11.82 2.16
CA ARG A 44 3.25 12.84 3.15
C ARG A 44 4.43 13.68 3.64
N LEU A 45 5.62 13.08 3.77
CA LEU A 45 6.83 13.81 4.15
C LEU A 45 7.31 14.75 3.04
N GLN A 46 7.19 14.36 1.78
CA GLN A 46 7.50 15.23 0.64
C GLN A 46 6.61 16.47 0.62
N VAL A 47 5.30 16.33 0.91
CA VAL A 47 4.40 17.48 1.05
C VAL A 47 4.86 18.41 2.17
N ARG A 48 5.23 17.86 3.33
CA ARG A 48 5.73 18.67 4.46
C ARG A 48 7.03 19.41 4.17
N GLU A 49 7.91 18.81 3.36
CA GLU A 49 9.13 19.46 2.87
C GLU A 49 8.78 20.66 2.00
N VAL A 50 7.85 20.49 1.04
CA VAL A 50 7.37 21.59 0.20
C VAL A 50 6.69 22.69 1.01
N GLU A 51 5.91 22.35 2.04
CA GLU A 51 5.34 23.32 2.96
C GLU A 51 6.41 24.08 3.75
N ALA A 52 7.47 23.40 4.18
CA ALA A 52 8.58 24.03 4.89
C ALA A 52 9.31 25.02 3.99
N ASP A 53 9.60 24.62 2.75
CA ASP A 53 10.18 25.48 1.71
C ASP A 53 9.28 26.68 1.39
N ALA A 54 7.98 26.45 1.27
CA ALA A 54 6.99 27.51 1.07
C ALA A 54 7.04 28.53 2.21
N ARG A 55 7.04 28.07 3.48
CA ARG A 55 7.19 28.94 4.65
C ARG A 55 8.48 29.74 4.60
N LEU A 56 9.63 29.10 4.34
CA LEU A 56 10.93 29.78 4.25
C LEU A 56 10.95 30.89 3.19
N ARG A 57 10.42 30.63 2.00
CA ARG A 57 10.36 31.62 0.90
C ARG A 57 9.49 32.83 1.19
N THR A 58 8.58 32.70 2.15
CA THR A 58 7.63 33.75 2.51
C THR A 58 8.09 34.63 3.68
N LEU A 59 9.17 34.23 4.36
CA LEU A 59 9.77 35.01 5.43
C LEU A 59 10.37 36.30 4.88
N ARG A 60 10.41 37.32 5.74
CA ARG A 60 11.19 38.53 5.45
C ARG A 60 12.67 38.19 5.50
N THR A 61 13.44 38.74 4.58
CA THR A 61 14.90 38.69 4.64
C THR A 61 15.37 39.26 5.97
N ASN A 62 16.16 38.49 6.71
CA ASN A 62 16.80 38.96 7.93
C ASN A 62 17.77 40.09 7.59
N PRO A 63 17.91 41.11 8.44
CA PRO A 63 18.97 42.10 8.27
C PRO A 63 20.33 41.38 8.33
N THR A 64 21.21 41.73 7.41
CA THR A 64 22.61 41.28 7.44
C THR A 64 23.44 42.36 8.09
N VAL A 65 24.19 41.99 9.12
CA VAL A 65 25.13 42.88 9.80
C VAL A 65 26.54 42.39 9.47
N SER A 66 27.35 43.24 8.85
CA SER A 66 28.76 42.98 8.62
C SER A 66 29.61 44.01 9.34
N TYR A 67 30.65 43.53 9.99
CA TYR A 67 31.67 44.35 10.62
C TYR A 67 32.99 44.10 9.91
N THR A 68 33.63 45.17 9.46
CA THR A 68 34.92 45.12 8.77
C THR A 68 35.84 46.13 9.43
N ARG A 69 37.04 45.69 9.79
CA ARG A 69 38.14 46.56 10.21
C ARG A 69 39.16 46.63 9.08
N GLU A 70 39.48 47.83 8.64
CA GLU A 70 40.51 48.07 7.63
C GLU A 70 41.69 48.78 8.28
N ASP A 71 42.88 48.20 8.18
CA ASP A 71 44.12 48.78 8.72
C ASP A 71 44.99 49.27 7.56
N ALA A 72 45.22 50.58 7.51
CA ALA A 72 46.04 51.24 6.50
C ALA A 72 47.37 51.75 7.09
N GLY A 73 47.92 51.06 8.09
CA GLY A 73 49.28 51.22 8.61
C GLY A 73 49.48 52.38 9.59
N LEU A 74 48.82 53.52 9.38
CA LEU A 74 48.83 54.66 10.33
C LEU A 74 47.46 54.93 10.97
N THR A 75 46.39 54.35 10.43
CA THR A 75 45.01 54.44 10.94
C THR A 75 44.29 53.11 10.71
N ALA A 76 43.46 52.72 11.68
CA ALA A 76 42.54 51.59 11.55
C ALA A 76 41.11 52.12 11.59
N ASP A 77 40.33 51.79 10.56
CA ASP A 77 38.94 52.20 10.40
C ASP A 77 38.00 51.01 10.67
N ASP A 78 36.98 51.26 11.47
CA ASP A 78 35.96 50.29 11.86
C ASP A 78 34.64 50.59 11.13
N PHE A 79 34.22 49.69 10.26
CA PHE A 79 32.96 49.78 9.51
C PHE A 79 31.95 48.78 10.05
N LEU A 80 30.77 49.27 10.45
CA LEU A 80 29.59 48.46 10.72
C LEU A 80 28.52 48.75 9.67
N LEU A 81 28.18 47.74 8.87
CA LEU A 81 27.15 47.84 7.84
C LEU A 81 25.95 46.98 8.23
N VAL A 82 24.76 47.59 8.22
CA VAL A 82 23.48 46.88 8.37
C VAL A 82 22.73 47.00 7.04
N SER A 83 22.46 45.88 6.39
CA SER A 83 21.72 45.81 5.13
C SER A 83 20.42 45.03 5.30
N GLN A 84 19.31 45.55 4.78
CA GLN A 84 18.03 44.84 4.74
C GLN A 84 17.36 45.07 3.39
N GLU A 85 17.06 43.97 2.70
CA GLU A 85 16.26 44.03 1.48
C GLU A 85 14.78 44.24 1.81
N LEU A 86 14.22 45.35 1.33
CA LEU A 86 12.80 45.65 1.45
C LEU A 86 12.11 45.42 0.10
N PRO A 87 11.20 44.45 -0.03
CA PRO A 87 10.54 44.17 -1.31
C PRO A 87 9.58 45.31 -1.66
N TRP A 88 9.98 46.16 -2.62
CA TRP A 88 9.14 47.20 -3.22
C TRP A 88 8.17 46.57 -4.25
N ARG A 89 6.94 47.08 -4.37
CA ARG A 89 5.90 46.66 -5.35
C ARG A 89 5.34 45.24 -5.20
N GLY A 90 4.92 44.81 -4.01
CA GLY A 90 4.04 43.63 -3.88
C GLY A 90 4.65 42.28 -4.29
N ARG A 91 5.94 42.22 -4.65
CA ARG A 91 6.69 41.00 -4.99
C ARG A 91 6.51 39.90 -3.96
N ARG A 92 6.53 40.26 -2.68
CA ARG A 92 6.30 39.31 -1.58
C ARG A 92 4.92 38.64 -1.67
N ARG A 93 3.86 39.38 -2.03
CA ARG A 93 2.52 38.79 -2.22
C ARG A 93 2.50 37.78 -3.37
N LEU A 94 3.26 38.03 -4.43
CA LEU A 94 3.39 37.09 -5.55
C LEU A 94 4.19 35.85 -5.13
N LEU A 95 5.26 36.01 -4.35
CA LEU A 95 6.01 34.89 -3.78
C LEU A 95 5.14 34.03 -2.86
N HIS A 96 4.31 34.62 -2.00
CA HIS A 96 3.30 33.89 -1.22
C HIS A 96 2.36 33.10 -2.15
N ALA A 97 1.78 33.76 -3.16
CA ALA A 97 0.83 33.11 -4.06
C ALA A 97 1.44 32.00 -4.93
N VAL A 98 2.76 32.03 -5.18
CA VAL A 98 3.49 30.94 -5.84
C VAL A 98 3.77 29.81 -4.84
N ALA A 99 4.19 30.15 -3.62
CA ALA A 99 4.47 29.19 -2.55
C ALA A 99 3.21 28.38 -2.17
N ASP A 100 2.06 29.03 -2.01
CA ASP A 100 0.78 28.37 -1.71
C ASP A 100 0.41 27.39 -2.84
N ARG A 101 0.51 27.82 -4.10
CA ARG A 101 0.26 26.93 -5.25
C ARG A 101 1.23 25.78 -5.33
N GLN A 102 2.47 25.97 -4.90
CA GLN A 102 3.46 24.89 -4.88
C GLN A 102 3.07 23.81 -3.87
N VAL A 103 2.51 24.18 -2.71
CA VAL A 103 1.95 23.24 -1.73
C VAL A 103 0.73 22.53 -2.32
N ASP A 104 -0.21 23.26 -2.93
CA ASP A 104 -1.40 22.66 -3.54
C ASP A 104 -1.05 21.59 -4.61
N VAL A 105 -0.02 21.87 -5.43
CA VAL A 105 0.49 20.92 -6.43
C VAL A 105 1.07 19.67 -5.77
N ALA A 106 1.86 19.85 -4.71
CA ALA A 106 2.48 18.74 -3.99
C ALA A 106 1.41 17.85 -3.31
N GLU A 107 0.42 18.46 -2.67
CA GLU A 107 -0.72 17.75 -2.07
C GLU A 107 -1.51 16.97 -3.12
N ALA A 108 -1.84 17.60 -4.24
CA ALA A 108 -2.59 16.93 -5.31
C ALA A 108 -1.79 15.78 -5.95
N GLY A 109 -0.48 15.93 -6.10
CA GLY A 109 0.41 14.87 -6.59
C GLY A 109 0.51 13.70 -5.61
N ALA A 110 0.61 13.99 -4.31
CA ALA A 110 0.60 12.96 -3.26
C ALA A 110 -0.73 12.20 -3.23
N ASP A 111 -1.86 12.91 -3.29
CA ASP A 111 -3.19 12.31 -3.37
C ASP A 111 -3.35 11.40 -4.59
N ALA A 112 -2.85 11.82 -5.76
CA ALA A 112 -2.88 11.00 -6.97
C ALA A 112 -2.07 9.71 -6.81
N SER A 113 -0.87 9.81 -6.23
CA SER A 113 0.01 8.67 -5.99
C SER A 113 -0.60 7.70 -4.97
N ILE A 114 -1.19 8.22 -3.87
CA ILE A 114 -1.89 7.39 -2.88
C ILE A 114 -3.08 6.66 -3.52
N ARG A 115 -3.86 7.31 -4.39
CA ARG A 115 -4.98 6.66 -5.10
C ARG A 115 -4.51 5.56 -6.05
N ALA A 116 -3.34 5.70 -6.68
CA ALA A 116 -2.77 4.65 -7.51
C ALA A 116 -2.44 3.41 -6.66
N VAL A 117 -1.74 3.60 -5.54
CA VAL A 117 -1.42 2.52 -4.59
C VAL A 117 -2.70 1.87 -4.03
N GLU A 118 -3.74 2.65 -3.71
CA GLU A 118 -5.04 2.12 -3.29
C GLU A 118 -5.69 1.24 -4.36
N SER A 119 -5.53 1.58 -5.64
CA SER A 119 -6.07 0.81 -6.75
C SER A 119 -5.32 -0.51 -6.90
N ASP A 120 -3.98 -0.48 -6.81
CA ASP A 120 -3.14 -1.67 -6.86
C ASP A 120 -3.45 -2.64 -5.70
N LEU A 121 -3.64 -2.10 -4.49
CA LEU A 121 -4.04 -2.90 -3.33
C LEU A 121 -5.39 -3.59 -3.56
N ARG A 122 -6.37 -2.88 -4.13
CA ARG A 122 -7.70 -3.47 -4.42
C ARG A 122 -7.60 -4.60 -5.44
N LEU A 123 -6.79 -4.45 -6.49
CA LEU A 123 -6.57 -5.52 -7.46
C LEU A 123 -5.96 -6.76 -6.79
N VAL A 124 -4.90 -6.56 -5.99
CA VAL A 124 -4.26 -7.67 -5.26
C VAL A 124 -5.18 -8.31 -4.22
N PHE A 125 -6.03 -7.51 -3.57
CA PHE A 125 -7.04 -8.00 -2.64
C PHE A 125 -8.07 -8.88 -3.37
N THR A 126 -8.53 -8.45 -4.55
CA THR A 126 -9.43 -9.23 -5.40
C THR A 126 -8.76 -10.51 -5.90
N ASP A 127 -7.49 -10.46 -6.32
CA ASP A 127 -6.73 -11.66 -6.71
C ASP A 127 -6.67 -12.68 -5.57
N LEU A 128 -6.45 -12.23 -4.34
CA LEU A 128 -6.46 -13.09 -3.16
C LEU A 128 -7.85 -13.71 -2.94
N LEU A 129 -8.91 -12.90 -3.00
CA LEU A 129 -10.28 -13.39 -2.83
C LEU A 129 -10.65 -14.44 -3.89
N VAL A 130 -10.33 -14.18 -5.15
CA VAL A 130 -10.53 -15.13 -6.27
C VAL A 130 -9.78 -16.42 -6.03
N ALA A 131 -8.50 -16.36 -5.63
CA ALA A 131 -7.72 -17.57 -5.37
C ALA A 131 -8.27 -18.37 -4.18
N GLN A 132 -8.80 -17.70 -3.15
CA GLN A 132 -9.43 -18.36 -1.99
C GLN A 132 -10.74 -19.05 -2.36
N GLU A 133 -11.63 -18.37 -3.10
CA GLU A 133 -12.90 -18.96 -3.54
C GLU A 133 -12.66 -20.14 -4.49
N ARG A 134 -11.73 -20.00 -5.45
CA ARG A 134 -11.33 -21.11 -6.33
C ARG A 134 -10.76 -22.29 -5.58
N SER A 135 -9.88 -22.04 -4.60
CA SER A 135 -9.32 -23.12 -3.77
C SER A 135 -10.43 -23.89 -3.05
N SER A 136 -11.38 -23.17 -2.44
CA SER A 136 -12.52 -23.77 -1.73
C SER A 136 -13.43 -24.59 -2.66
N ALA A 137 -13.68 -24.09 -3.87
CA ALA A 137 -14.47 -24.80 -4.87
C ALA A 137 -13.77 -26.08 -5.36
N LEU A 138 -12.47 -26.00 -5.69
CA LEU A 138 -11.67 -27.16 -6.11
C LEU A 138 -11.53 -28.20 -5.00
N GLU A 139 -11.29 -27.78 -3.75
CA GLU A 139 -11.25 -28.68 -2.59
C GLU A 139 -12.58 -29.41 -2.37
N SER A 140 -13.71 -28.73 -2.62
CA SER A 140 -15.03 -29.35 -2.53
C SER A 140 -15.27 -30.35 -3.66
N GLY A 141 -14.98 -29.98 -4.91
CA GLY A 141 -15.09 -30.87 -6.06
C GLY A 141 -14.16 -32.08 -5.96
N MET A 142 -12.96 -31.91 -5.40
CA MET A 142 -12.01 -33.00 -5.15
C MET A 142 -12.60 -34.07 -4.21
N ARG A 143 -13.30 -33.65 -3.14
CA ARG A 143 -13.95 -34.59 -2.21
C ARG A 143 -15.04 -35.41 -2.91
N GLU A 144 -15.80 -34.79 -3.81
CA GLU A 144 -16.85 -35.46 -4.59
C GLU A 144 -16.25 -36.44 -5.61
N LEU A 145 -15.20 -36.04 -6.33
CA LEU A 145 -14.49 -36.91 -7.28
C LEU A 145 -13.81 -38.09 -6.60
N ALA A 146 -13.18 -37.88 -5.43
CA ALA A 146 -12.58 -38.95 -4.65
C ALA A 146 -13.63 -39.97 -4.18
N ALA A 147 -14.82 -39.50 -3.77
CA ALA A 147 -15.93 -40.38 -3.43
C ALA A 147 -16.39 -41.20 -4.66
N LEU A 148 -16.55 -40.56 -5.82
CA LEU A 148 -16.92 -41.25 -7.06
C LEU A 148 -15.88 -42.31 -7.48
N ALA A 149 -14.59 -41.96 -7.42
CA ALA A 149 -13.49 -42.87 -7.71
C ALA A 149 -13.56 -44.13 -6.84
N SER A 150 -13.83 -43.97 -5.53
CA SER A 150 -13.95 -45.09 -4.60
C SER A 150 -15.12 -46.05 -4.93
N VAL A 151 -16.24 -45.51 -5.41
CA VAL A 151 -17.41 -46.29 -5.85
C VAL A 151 -17.07 -47.07 -7.12
N LEU A 152 -16.39 -46.45 -8.08
CA LEU A 152 -16.00 -47.12 -9.33
C LEU A 152 -14.98 -48.23 -9.11
N VAL A 153 -14.01 -48.03 -8.21
CA VAL A 153 -13.07 -49.08 -7.80
C VAL A 153 -13.82 -50.29 -7.21
N THR A 154 -14.81 -50.04 -6.36
CA THR A 154 -15.62 -51.10 -5.74
C THR A 154 -16.44 -51.86 -6.77
N ARG A 155 -17.08 -51.15 -7.72
CA ARG A 155 -17.88 -51.77 -8.80
C ARG A 155 -17.04 -52.57 -9.78
N GLU A 156 -15.87 -52.07 -10.15
CA GLU A 156 -14.92 -52.83 -10.99
C GLU A 156 -14.50 -54.12 -10.29
N ALA A 157 -14.19 -54.08 -8.99
CA ALA A 157 -13.82 -55.27 -8.21
C ALA A 157 -14.96 -56.30 -8.11
N GLN A 158 -16.22 -55.86 -8.15
CA GLN A 158 -17.40 -56.71 -8.21
C GLN A 158 -17.73 -57.24 -9.62
N GLY A 159 -16.98 -56.80 -10.64
CA GLY A 159 -17.22 -57.16 -12.04
C GLY A 159 -18.40 -56.42 -12.70
N GLU A 160 -19.01 -55.47 -11.99
CA GLU A 160 -20.15 -54.67 -12.47
C GLU A 160 -19.72 -53.32 -13.07
N GLY A 161 -18.44 -52.98 -12.97
CA GLY A 161 -17.86 -51.69 -13.42
C GLY A 161 -16.91 -51.79 -14.61
N SER A 162 -16.81 -50.71 -15.37
CA SER A 162 -15.84 -50.57 -16.47
C SER A 162 -14.51 -50.02 -15.96
N ARG A 163 -13.41 -50.73 -16.26
CA ARG A 163 -12.04 -50.23 -16.01
C ARG A 163 -11.76 -48.89 -16.70
N PHE A 164 -12.38 -48.65 -17.86
CA PHE A 164 -12.24 -47.39 -18.58
C PHE A 164 -12.80 -46.22 -17.77
N ASP A 165 -13.96 -46.39 -17.13
CA ASP A 165 -14.60 -45.34 -16.34
C ASP A 165 -13.77 -45.02 -15.09
N ARG A 166 -13.19 -46.04 -14.43
CA ARG A 166 -12.24 -45.82 -13.33
C ARG A 166 -11.04 -44.99 -13.79
N LEU A 167 -10.36 -45.41 -14.86
CA LEU A 167 -9.17 -44.71 -15.37
C LEU A 167 -9.48 -43.27 -15.79
N ARG A 168 -10.68 -43.02 -16.32
CA ARG A 168 -11.15 -41.67 -16.66
C ARG A 168 -11.29 -40.80 -15.41
N VAL A 169 -11.92 -41.31 -14.34
CA VAL A 169 -12.07 -40.54 -13.09
C VAL A 169 -10.72 -40.35 -12.40
N GLU A 170 -9.82 -41.33 -12.41
CA GLU A 170 -8.45 -41.18 -11.88
C GLU A 170 -7.68 -40.06 -12.59
N ARG A 171 -7.83 -39.94 -13.92
CA ARG A 171 -7.28 -38.81 -14.68
C ARG A 171 -7.89 -37.49 -14.23
N GLU A 172 -9.21 -37.42 -14.09
CA GLU A 172 -9.91 -36.20 -13.67
C GLU A 172 -9.42 -35.74 -12.28
N VAL A 173 -9.26 -36.67 -11.34
CA VAL A 173 -8.69 -36.39 -10.02
C VAL A 173 -7.29 -35.76 -10.15
N ALA A 174 -6.41 -36.36 -10.95
CA ALA A 174 -5.07 -35.82 -11.15
C ALA A 174 -5.07 -34.42 -11.80
N GLU A 175 -6.03 -34.15 -12.69
CA GLU A 175 -6.21 -32.83 -13.32
C GLU A 175 -6.65 -31.77 -12.29
N VAL A 176 -7.66 -32.09 -11.48
CA VAL A 176 -8.13 -31.18 -10.41
C VAL A 176 -7.07 -30.99 -9.31
N GLU A 177 -6.25 -32.00 -9.01
CA GLU A 177 -5.12 -31.87 -8.08
C GLU A 177 -4.08 -30.86 -8.57
N ALA A 178 -3.77 -30.90 -9.87
CA ALA A 178 -2.86 -29.94 -10.48
C ALA A 178 -3.42 -28.51 -10.44
N ASP A 179 -4.72 -28.34 -10.72
CA ASP A 179 -5.40 -27.04 -10.64
C ASP A 179 -5.45 -26.49 -9.20
N LEU A 180 -5.67 -27.37 -8.22
CA LEU A 180 -5.64 -26.98 -6.81
C LEU A 180 -4.24 -26.50 -6.40
N ALA A 181 -3.19 -27.23 -6.79
CA ALA A 181 -1.81 -26.83 -6.52
C ALA A 181 -1.47 -25.46 -7.15
N ALA A 182 -1.87 -25.23 -8.41
CA ALA A 182 -1.69 -23.96 -9.09
C ALA A 182 -2.44 -22.81 -8.38
N THR A 183 -3.66 -23.07 -7.92
CA THR A 183 -4.49 -22.08 -7.22
C THR A 183 -3.91 -21.74 -5.83
N GLN A 184 -3.36 -22.73 -5.12
CA GLN A 184 -2.66 -22.51 -3.85
C GLN A 184 -1.42 -21.63 -4.02
N ILE A 185 -0.64 -21.85 -5.08
CA ILE A 185 0.49 -20.97 -5.43
C ILE A 185 0.00 -19.54 -5.70
N ALA A 186 -1.07 -19.38 -6.50
CA ALA A 186 -1.65 -18.06 -6.78
C ALA A 186 -2.11 -17.35 -5.50
N ARG A 187 -2.73 -18.08 -4.57
CA ARG A 187 -3.13 -17.56 -3.25
C ARG A 187 -1.94 -17.06 -2.44
N ASP A 188 -0.85 -17.82 -2.41
CA ASP A 188 0.33 -17.47 -1.62
C ASP A 188 1.12 -16.31 -2.24
N VAL A 189 1.14 -16.20 -3.57
CA VAL A 189 1.63 -15.02 -4.30
C VAL A 189 0.78 -13.79 -3.95
N ALA A 190 -0.55 -13.90 -4.00
CA ALA A 190 -1.45 -12.80 -3.68
C ALA A 190 -1.31 -12.35 -2.21
N ARG A 191 -1.15 -13.29 -1.26
CA ARG A 191 -0.84 -12.98 0.14
C ARG A 191 0.46 -12.21 0.31
N THR A 192 1.50 -12.64 -0.39
CA THR A 192 2.83 -12.01 -0.32
C THR A 192 2.78 -10.59 -0.87
N ARG A 193 2.09 -10.40 -2.00
CA ARG A 193 1.85 -9.06 -2.57
C ARG A 193 0.98 -8.20 -1.66
N LEU A 194 -0.05 -8.75 -1.03
CA LEU A 194 -0.88 -7.99 -0.10
C LEU A 194 -0.06 -7.55 1.12
N ALA A 195 0.80 -8.43 1.64
CA ALA A 195 1.70 -8.13 2.75
C ALA A 195 2.70 -7.01 2.45
N SER A 196 3.11 -6.81 1.18
CA SER A 196 4.05 -5.73 0.82
C SER A 196 3.45 -4.33 0.94
N PHE A 197 2.11 -4.21 0.96
CA PHE A 197 1.42 -2.95 1.22
C PHE A 197 1.34 -2.59 2.72
N PHE A 198 1.86 -3.45 3.60
CA PHE A 198 1.83 -3.24 5.05
C PHE A 198 3.24 -3.01 5.61
N ARG A 199 3.35 -2.98 6.94
CA ARG A 199 4.66 -2.84 7.59
C ARG A 199 5.60 -3.98 7.17
N PRO A 200 6.92 -3.72 7.00
CA PRO A 200 7.91 -4.78 6.81
C PRO A 200 7.82 -5.84 7.90
N GLY A 201 7.94 -7.11 7.52
CA GLY A 201 7.80 -8.24 8.43
C GLY A 201 6.35 -8.65 8.73
N THR A 202 5.35 -8.14 7.99
CA THR A 202 3.99 -8.67 8.06
C THR A 202 3.95 -10.13 7.62
N ALA A 203 3.37 -10.99 8.45
CA ALA A 203 3.27 -12.42 8.17
C ALA A 203 2.24 -12.68 7.05
N ALA A 204 2.70 -12.84 5.81
CA ALA A 204 1.83 -13.06 4.65
C ALA A 204 0.92 -14.29 4.80
N ALA A 205 1.43 -15.36 5.43
CA ALA A 205 0.70 -16.61 5.63
C ALA A 205 -0.57 -16.47 6.48
N THR A 206 -0.67 -15.44 7.34
CA THR A 206 -1.85 -15.21 8.17
C THR A 206 -2.94 -14.39 7.47
N LEU A 207 -2.65 -13.82 6.29
CA LEU A 207 -3.60 -12.94 5.61
C LEU A 207 -4.69 -13.74 4.88
N SER A 208 -5.94 -13.33 5.07
CA SER A 208 -7.11 -13.85 4.36
C SER A 208 -7.98 -12.68 3.93
N ALA A 209 -8.42 -12.65 2.67
CA ALA A 209 -9.45 -11.71 2.24
C ALA A 209 -10.81 -12.18 2.77
N ALA A 210 -11.58 -11.25 3.32
CA ALA A 210 -12.96 -11.46 3.72
C ALA A 210 -13.88 -10.71 2.75
N GLY A 211 -14.81 -11.42 2.13
CA GLY A 211 -15.72 -10.89 1.13
C GLY A 211 -16.38 -12.01 0.33
N SER A 212 -17.16 -11.63 -0.67
CA SER A 212 -17.76 -12.54 -1.65
C SER A 212 -17.76 -11.87 -3.02
N LEU A 213 -17.41 -12.62 -4.06
CA LEU A 213 -17.46 -12.14 -5.45
C LEU A 213 -18.89 -12.09 -6.03
N ASP A 214 -19.86 -12.74 -5.40
CA ASP A 214 -21.23 -12.87 -5.91
C ASP A 214 -22.09 -11.61 -5.72
N GLN A 215 -21.58 -10.58 -5.04
CA GLN A 215 -22.32 -9.34 -4.81
C GLN A 215 -22.01 -8.31 -5.90
N PRO A 216 -22.92 -8.05 -6.85
CA PRO A 216 -22.70 -7.03 -7.86
C PRO A 216 -22.58 -5.65 -7.19
N ARG A 217 -21.44 -5.00 -7.37
CA ARG A 217 -21.21 -3.64 -6.87
C ARG A 217 -21.81 -2.65 -7.86
N ALA A 218 -22.73 -1.82 -7.39
CA ALA A 218 -23.26 -0.72 -8.19
C ALA A 218 -22.11 0.19 -8.63
N LEU A 219 -21.94 0.37 -9.94
CA LEU A 219 -21.00 1.34 -10.48
C LEU A 219 -21.56 2.74 -10.25
N PRO A 220 -20.74 3.70 -9.76
CA PRO A 220 -21.20 5.06 -9.57
C PRO A 220 -21.61 5.67 -10.93
N GLY A 221 -22.83 6.20 -10.99
CA GLY A 221 -23.42 6.82 -12.19
C GLY A 221 -22.86 8.21 -12.49
N THR A 222 -21.54 8.39 -12.51
CA THR A 222 -20.91 9.68 -12.85
C THR A 222 -20.63 9.77 -14.33
N THR A 223 -20.88 10.93 -14.95
CA THR A 223 -20.47 11.17 -16.33
C THR A 223 -18.94 11.24 -16.43
N ALA A 224 -18.37 10.85 -17.57
CA ALA A 224 -16.93 10.92 -17.79
C ALA A 224 -16.36 12.33 -17.56
N ALA A 225 -17.10 13.37 -17.94
CA ALA A 225 -16.71 14.76 -17.71
C ALA A 225 -16.63 15.13 -16.22
N ALA A 226 -17.62 14.69 -15.42
CA ALA A 226 -17.59 14.90 -13.97
C ALA A 226 -16.45 14.11 -13.30
N ALA A 227 -16.16 12.91 -13.80
CA ALA A 227 -15.06 12.08 -13.30
C ALA A 227 -13.69 12.71 -13.55
N VAL A 228 -13.46 13.29 -14.75
CA VAL A 228 -12.20 14.00 -15.07
C VAL A 228 -11.95 15.17 -14.12
N GLY A 229 -12.99 15.93 -13.75
CA GLY A 229 -12.84 17.04 -12.80
C GLY A 229 -12.44 16.61 -11.38
N GLN A 230 -12.71 15.35 -11.01
CA GLN A 230 -12.41 14.80 -9.68
C GLN A 230 -11.07 14.05 -9.60
N ARG A 231 -10.42 13.85 -10.76
CA ARG A 231 -9.14 13.15 -10.86
C ARG A 231 -8.01 13.95 -10.21
N ALA A 232 -7.34 13.34 -9.24
CA ALA A 232 -6.27 13.99 -8.48
C ALA A 232 -5.06 14.35 -9.35
N ASP A 233 -4.71 13.50 -10.32
CA ASP A 233 -3.64 13.73 -11.30
C ASP A 233 -3.96 14.91 -12.23
N TYR A 234 -5.20 14.97 -12.74
CA TYR A 234 -5.65 16.12 -13.53
C TYR A 234 -5.68 17.41 -12.70
N ARG A 235 -6.13 17.34 -11.44
CA ARG A 235 -6.08 18.47 -10.50
C ARG A 235 -4.63 18.94 -10.29
N ALA A 236 -3.69 18.02 -10.07
CA ALA A 236 -2.28 18.34 -9.91
C ALA A 236 -1.71 19.05 -11.15
N LEU A 237 -2.04 18.58 -12.35
CA LEU A 237 -1.64 19.22 -13.61
C LEU A 237 -2.19 20.64 -13.73
N ARG A 238 -3.48 20.85 -13.42
CA ARG A 238 -4.11 22.18 -13.46
C ARG A 238 -3.49 23.15 -12.46
N LEU A 239 -3.14 22.67 -11.27
CA LEU A 239 -2.46 23.46 -10.25
C LEU A 239 -1.03 23.82 -10.69
N ALA A 240 -0.33 22.89 -11.35
CA ALA A 240 1.01 23.12 -11.88
C ALA A 240 1.00 24.19 -12.99
N GLU A 241 0.03 24.13 -13.90
CA GLU A 241 -0.21 25.17 -14.90
C GLU A 241 -0.46 26.54 -14.27
N ALA A 242 -1.33 26.60 -13.25
CA ALA A 242 -1.61 27.83 -12.53
C ALA A 242 -0.38 28.38 -11.79
N ARG A 243 0.47 27.51 -11.24
CA ARG A 243 1.75 27.87 -10.61
C ARG A 243 2.70 28.51 -11.62
N TRP A 244 2.92 27.90 -12.78
CA TRP A 244 3.75 28.49 -13.84
C TRP A 244 3.24 29.86 -14.29
N GLY A 245 1.92 30.06 -14.34
CA GLY A 245 1.32 31.37 -14.60
C GLY A 245 1.56 32.40 -13.50
N ALA A 246 1.70 31.98 -12.24
CA ALA A 246 2.06 32.86 -11.12
C ALA A 246 3.57 33.17 -11.11
N GLU A 247 4.43 32.19 -11.37
CA GLU A 247 5.88 32.36 -11.47
C GLU A 247 6.28 33.36 -12.56
N ARG A 248 5.64 33.30 -13.74
CA ARG A 248 5.89 34.27 -14.83
C ARG A 248 5.55 35.73 -14.47
N ARG A 249 4.73 35.96 -13.46
CA ARG A 249 4.31 37.30 -13.02
C ARG A 249 5.12 37.83 -11.85
N ALA A 250 5.85 36.96 -11.14
CA ALA A 250 6.61 37.25 -9.92
C ALA A 250 8.04 37.71 -10.22
#